data_AF-A0A3N5WSJ9-F1
#
_entry.id   AF-A0A3N5WSJ9-F1
#
_cell.length_a   1.000
_cell.length_b   1.000
_cell.length_c   1.000
_cell.angle_alpha   90.00
_cell.angle_beta   90.00
_cell.angle_gamma   90.00
#
_symmetry.space_group_name_H-M   'P 1'
#
loop_
_entity.id
_entity.type
_entity.pdbx_description
1 polymer ?
#
loop_
_entity_poly.entity_id
_entity_poly.type
_entity_poly.pdbx_seq_one_letter_code
_entity_poly.pdbx_strand_id
1 'polypeptide(L)'
;MSAASEQGVYDEVLRLLQLAVRRHTGEEAAEAVIASLLRLVRIAVLDPDGRDRGNILALLKTAVLHDPTDAERTWVELVSECQRLAENQSGGDLASLRSFLTSRGIRLLPDQHIAGDVRRLEQFTQETLSSLSHLAHLDVPTATGPGRIEIDRTVTDALVAHAPEKSFLLIGEPGSGKSGAVHSAAERLISQGHPVVVIAVDRHPVPTMDDLTRNLRLESASL
;
A
#
# COMPACT_ATOMS: atom_id res chain seq x y z
N MET A 1 -36.71 7.12 10.86
CA MET A 1 -36.31 6.40 12.08
C MET A 1 -34.79 6.46 12.36
N SER A 2 -34.01 7.48 11.92
CA SER A 2 -32.54 7.51 12.19
C SER A 2 -32.09 8.47 13.30
N ALA A 3 -32.84 9.53 13.63
CA ALA A 3 -32.43 10.49 14.68
C ALA A 3 -32.32 9.86 16.09
N ALA A 4 -33.13 8.83 16.38
CA ALA A 4 -33.12 8.16 17.69
C ALA A 4 -31.90 7.26 17.90
N SER A 5 -31.27 6.73 16.83
CA SER A 5 -30.05 5.91 16.97
C SER A 5 -28.81 6.78 17.09
N GLU A 6 -28.74 7.90 16.38
CA GLU A 6 -27.59 8.82 16.44
C GLU A 6 -27.49 9.50 17.80
N GLN A 7 -28.62 9.92 18.38
CA GLN A 7 -28.65 10.54 19.72
C GLN A 7 -28.14 9.57 20.80
N GLY A 8 -28.57 8.30 20.74
CA GLY A 8 -28.12 7.28 21.70
C GLY A 8 -26.62 6.94 21.60
N VAL A 9 -26.08 6.90 20.38
CA VAL A 9 -24.63 6.72 20.17
C VAL A 9 -23.85 7.95 20.66
N TYR A 10 -24.37 9.15 20.41
CA TYR A 10 -23.78 10.38 20.92
C TYR A 10 -23.71 10.40 22.45
N ASP A 11 -24.80 10.06 23.13
CA ASP A 11 -24.86 10.03 24.59
C ASP A 11 -23.87 8.99 25.17
N GLU A 12 -23.72 7.84 24.52
CA GLU A 12 -22.77 6.82 24.94
C GLU A 12 -21.31 7.25 24.71
N VAL A 13 -21.01 7.88 23.57
CA VAL A 13 -19.68 8.45 23.30
C VAL A 13 -19.34 9.53 24.32
N LEU A 14 -20.30 10.40 24.65
CA LEU A 14 -20.14 11.42 25.68
C LEU A 14 -19.80 10.79 27.04
N ARG A 15 -20.53 9.75 27.43
CA ARG A 15 -20.29 9.00 28.67
C ARG A 15 -18.89 8.38 28.71
N LEU A 16 -18.46 7.75 27.61
CA LEU A 16 -17.14 7.13 27.49
C LEU A 16 -16.01 8.16 27.56
N LEU A 17 -16.18 9.31 26.91
CA LEU A 17 -15.19 10.41 26.97
C LEU A 17 -15.04 10.96 28.39
N GLN A 18 -16.14 11.17 29.10
CA GLN A 18 -16.09 11.60 30.50
C GLN A 18 -15.36 10.58 31.39
N LEU A 19 -15.64 9.28 31.18
CA LEU A 19 -15.00 8.20 31.93
C LEU A 19 -13.50 8.08 31.61
N ALA A 20 -13.12 8.26 30.34
CA ALA A 20 -11.73 8.25 29.90
C ALA A 20 -10.94 9.44 30.47
N VAL A 21 -11.50 10.66 30.42
CA VAL A 21 -10.86 11.84 31.00
C VAL A 21 -10.66 11.63 32.51
N ARG A 22 -11.71 11.25 33.24
CA ARG A 22 -11.60 10.98 34.68
C ARG A 22 -10.56 9.92 35.02
N ARG A 23 -10.43 8.88 34.18
CA ARG A 23 -9.40 7.85 34.34
C ARG A 23 -7.98 8.39 34.15
N HIS A 24 -7.78 9.33 33.22
CA HIS A 24 -6.45 9.84 32.86
C HIS A 24 -6.01 11.10 33.62
N THR A 25 -6.96 11.96 34.02
CA THR A 25 -6.69 13.22 34.71
C THR A 25 -7.09 13.19 36.19
N GLY A 26 -7.94 12.24 36.60
CA GLY A 26 -8.50 12.16 37.96
C GLY A 26 -9.69 13.08 38.23
N GLU A 27 -10.01 13.98 37.30
CA GLU A 27 -11.05 15.01 37.43
C GLU A 27 -12.18 14.81 36.41
N GLU A 28 -13.36 15.36 36.69
CA GLU A 28 -14.40 15.45 35.67
C GLU A 28 -14.00 16.43 34.56
N ALA A 29 -14.27 16.04 33.32
CA ALA A 29 -13.92 16.85 32.16
C ALA A 29 -14.76 18.13 32.13
N ALA A 30 -14.10 19.29 32.07
CA ALA A 30 -14.78 20.54 31.78
C ALA A 30 -15.48 20.46 30.41
N GLU A 31 -16.66 21.07 30.31
CA GLU A 31 -17.50 21.02 29.11
C GLU A 31 -16.76 21.49 27.84
N ALA A 32 -15.88 22.49 27.97
CA ALA A 32 -15.04 22.99 26.88
C ALA A 32 -14.06 21.93 26.34
N VAL A 33 -13.54 21.05 27.20
CA VAL A 33 -12.63 19.96 26.81
C VAL A 33 -13.41 18.88 26.06
N ILE A 34 -14.57 18.49 26.59
CA ILE A 34 -15.46 17.53 25.93
C ILE A 34 -15.91 18.04 24.56
N ALA A 35 -16.32 19.31 24.45
CA ALA A 35 -16.69 19.92 23.19
C ALA A 35 -15.53 19.94 22.18
N SER A 36 -14.30 20.16 22.65
CA SER A 36 -13.09 20.12 21.81
C SER A 36 -12.77 18.71 21.32
N LEU A 37 -12.97 17.69 22.15
CA LEU A 37 -12.78 16.29 21.77
C LEU A 37 -13.87 15.81 20.82
N LEU A 38 -15.14 16.15 21.08
CA LEU A 38 -16.25 15.79 20.19
C LEU A 38 -16.11 16.40 18.80
N ARG A 39 -15.45 17.55 18.66
CA ARG A 39 -15.12 18.13 17.34
C ARG A 39 -14.16 17.28 16.51
N LEU A 40 -13.38 16.42 17.14
CA LEU A 40 -12.45 15.49 16.48
C LEU A 40 -13.12 14.14 16.15
N VAL A 41 -14.31 13.88 16.71
CA VAL A 41 -15.02 12.61 16.53
C VAL A 41 -16.14 12.81 15.51
N ARG A 42 -16.16 11.96 14.48
CA ARG A 42 -17.29 11.86 13.56
C ARG A 42 -17.95 10.52 13.72
N ILE A 43 -19.27 10.53 13.93
CA ILE A 43 -20.09 9.32 14.01
C ILE A 43 -20.82 9.21 12.67
N ALA A 44 -20.61 8.09 11.98
CA ALA A 44 -21.35 7.74 10.78
C ALA A 44 -22.12 6.45 11.06
N VAL A 45 -23.45 6.51 10.95
CA VAL A 45 -24.29 5.31 11.00
C VAL A 45 -24.43 4.81 9.58
N LEU A 46 -23.93 3.60 9.33
CA LEU A 46 -24.06 2.93 8.04
C LEU A 46 -25.20 1.92 8.13
N ASP A 47 -26.07 1.92 7.13
CA ASP A 47 -27.13 0.92 6.95
C ASP A 47 -26.68 -0.11 5.91
N PRO A 48 -26.06 -1.23 6.35
CA PRO A 48 -25.43 -2.16 5.43
C PRO A 48 -26.43 -2.96 4.58
N ASP A 49 -27.66 -3.13 5.08
CA ASP A 49 -28.70 -3.92 4.42
C ASP A 49 -29.72 -3.05 3.67
N GLY A 50 -29.65 -1.73 3.84
CA GLY A 50 -30.60 -0.79 3.28
C GLY A 50 -29.96 0.26 2.39
N ARG A 51 -30.11 1.53 2.78
CA ARG A 51 -29.99 2.68 1.86
C ARG A 51 -28.56 2.97 1.39
N ASP A 52 -27.56 2.59 2.17
CA ASP A 52 -26.16 2.96 1.90
C ASP A 52 -25.45 1.95 1.01
N ARG A 53 -25.95 0.71 0.94
CA ARG A 53 -25.32 -0.39 0.20
C ARG A 53 -25.01 -0.03 -1.25
N GLY A 54 -25.96 0.57 -1.97
CA GLY A 54 -25.77 0.95 -3.38
C GLY A 54 -24.65 1.98 -3.58
N ASN A 55 -24.59 3.00 -2.71
CA ASN A 55 -23.57 4.04 -2.77
C ASN A 55 -22.19 3.49 -2.40
N ILE A 56 -22.11 2.62 -1.39
CA ILE A 56 -20.86 2.01 -0.98
C ILE A 56 -20.33 1.08 -2.07
N LEU A 57 -21.19 0.25 -2.68
CA LEU A 57 -20.80 -0.60 -3.80
C LEU A 57 -20.29 0.24 -4.99
N ALA A 58 -20.92 1.38 -5.28
CA ALA A 58 -20.44 2.30 -6.32
C ALA A 58 -19.05 2.87 -5.97
N LEU A 59 -18.82 3.26 -4.71
CA LEU A 59 -17.51 3.74 -4.24
C LEU A 59 -16.45 2.65 -4.32
N LEU A 60 -16.78 1.41 -3.91
CA LEU A 60 -15.86 0.28 -3.99
C LEU A 60 -15.39 0.05 -5.43
N LYS A 61 -16.33 0.05 -6.38
CA LYS A 61 -16.06 -0.16 -7.81
C LYS A 61 -15.20 0.94 -8.44
N THR A 62 -15.31 2.18 -7.97
CA THR A 62 -14.71 3.34 -8.64
C THR A 62 -13.42 3.83 -8.00
N ALA A 63 -13.26 3.65 -6.68
CA ALA A 63 -12.20 4.31 -5.93
C ALA A 63 -11.36 3.37 -5.04
N VAL A 64 -11.79 2.12 -4.83
CA VAL A 64 -11.15 1.21 -3.87
C VAL A 64 -10.61 -0.05 -4.53
N LEU A 65 -11.34 -0.64 -5.47
CA LEU A 65 -11.00 -1.94 -6.05
C LEU A 65 -10.26 -1.80 -7.37
N HIS A 66 -9.26 -2.65 -7.58
CA HIS A 66 -8.63 -2.80 -8.89
C HIS A 66 -9.57 -3.51 -9.88
N ASP A 67 -10.32 -4.51 -9.41
CA ASP A 67 -11.34 -5.21 -10.19
C ASP A 67 -12.76 -4.84 -9.68
N PRO A 68 -13.57 -4.10 -10.47
CA PRO A 68 -14.92 -3.73 -10.06
C PRO A 68 -15.87 -4.91 -9.82
N THR A 69 -15.55 -6.10 -10.33
CA THR A 69 -16.39 -7.30 -10.16
C THR A 69 -16.32 -7.87 -8.74
N ASP A 70 -15.25 -7.57 -8.00
CA ASP A 70 -15.07 -7.99 -6.60
C ASP A 70 -15.89 -7.18 -5.59
N ALA A 71 -16.68 -6.18 -6.02
CA ALA A 71 -17.36 -5.24 -5.13
C ALA A 71 -18.33 -5.90 -4.14
N GLU A 72 -19.18 -6.82 -4.60
CA GLU A 72 -20.13 -7.52 -3.72
C GLU A 72 -19.41 -8.42 -2.71
N ARG A 73 -18.36 -9.11 -3.16
CA ARG A 73 -17.53 -9.95 -2.28
C ARG A 73 -16.82 -9.12 -1.22
N THR A 74 -16.25 -7.99 -1.64
CA THR A 74 -15.54 -7.06 -0.75
C THR A 74 -16.49 -6.47 0.29
N TRP A 75 -17.71 -6.13 -0.11
CA TRP A 75 -18.73 -5.65 0.80
C TRP A 75 -19.07 -6.67 1.90
N VAL A 76 -19.30 -7.94 1.52
CA VAL A 76 -19.58 -9.02 2.49
C VAL A 76 -18.42 -9.21 3.47
N GLU A 77 -17.18 -9.21 2.98
CA GLU A 77 -15.99 -9.35 3.83
C GLU A 77 -15.83 -8.15 4.80
N LEU A 78 -16.08 -6.91 4.34
CA LEU A 78 -16.05 -5.72 5.20
C LEU A 78 -17.10 -5.78 6.30
N VAL A 79 -18.33 -6.16 5.99
CA VAL A 79 -19.40 -6.30 6.98
C VAL A 79 -19.05 -7.38 8.01
N SER A 80 -18.54 -8.53 7.55
CA SER A 80 -18.08 -9.61 8.42
C SER A 80 -16.96 -9.17 9.36
N GLU A 81 -16.01 -8.38 8.88
CA GLU A 81 -14.91 -7.87 9.70
C GLU A 81 -15.41 -6.85 10.73
N CYS A 82 -16.31 -5.94 10.35
CA CYS A 82 -16.94 -5.00 11.28
C CYS A 82 -17.72 -5.74 12.38
N GLN A 83 -18.45 -6.80 12.03
CA GLN A 83 -19.14 -7.66 13.00
C GLN A 83 -18.14 -8.31 13.97
N ARG A 84 -17.06 -8.89 13.44
CA ARG A 84 -15.98 -9.48 14.25
C ARG A 84 -15.33 -8.46 15.19
N LEU A 85 -15.09 -7.23 14.72
CA LEU A 85 -14.53 -6.16 15.54
C LEU A 85 -15.48 -5.77 16.66
N ALA A 86 -16.78 -5.67 16.38
CA ALA A 86 -17.83 -5.38 17.36
C ALA A 86 -17.96 -6.48 18.42
N GLU A 87 -17.97 -7.76 18.02
CA GLU A 87 -18.01 -8.91 18.95
C GLU A 87 -16.82 -8.90 19.91
N ASN A 88 -15.63 -8.54 19.41
CA ASN A 88 -14.41 -8.43 20.20
C ASN A 88 -14.29 -7.10 20.97
N GLN A 89 -15.28 -6.21 20.87
CA GLN A 89 -15.26 -4.86 21.45
C GLN A 89 -13.99 -4.09 21.08
N SER A 90 -13.56 -4.23 19.83
CA SER A 90 -12.33 -3.68 19.27
C SER A 90 -12.64 -2.72 18.12
N GLY A 91 -11.67 -1.89 17.78
CA GLY A 91 -11.72 -1.01 16.61
C GLY A 91 -10.74 -1.48 15.52
N GLY A 92 -10.94 -0.94 14.32
CA GLY A 92 -10.01 -1.08 13.20
C GLY A 92 -9.64 0.30 12.64
N ASP A 93 -8.48 0.37 12.02
CA ASP A 93 -8.03 1.50 11.23
C ASP A 93 -8.01 1.15 9.73
N LEU A 94 -7.64 2.12 8.88
CA LEU A 94 -7.58 1.88 7.44
C LEU A 94 -6.54 0.81 7.08
N ALA A 95 -5.39 0.77 7.76
CA ALA A 95 -4.32 -0.18 7.47
C ALA A 95 -4.74 -1.62 7.75
N SER A 96 -5.37 -1.87 8.90
CA SER A 96 -5.90 -3.18 9.29
C SER A 96 -7.00 -3.66 8.36
N LEU A 97 -7.95 -2.80 7.98
CA LEU A 97 -9.01 -3.16 7.02
C LEU A 97 -8.43 -3.50 5.64
N ARG A 98 -7.45 -2.72 5.15
CA ARG A 98 -6.78 -3.01 3.86
C ARG A 98 -5.99 -4.31 3.91
N SER A 99 -5.29 -4.58 5.01
CA SER A 99 -4.55 -5.83 5.23
C SER A 99 -5.50 -7.03 5.25
N PHE A 100 -6.62 -6.92 5.96
CA PHE A 100 -7.67 -7.94 6.00
C PHE A 100 -8.19 -8.27 4.59
N LEU A 101 -8.60 -7.27 3.79
CA LEU A 101 -9.10 -7.51 2.44
C LEU A 101 -8.03 -8.12 1.52
N THR A 102 -6.79 -7.66 1.63
CA THR A 102 -5.67 -8.22 0.86
C THR A 102 -5.41 -9.68 1.22
N SER A 103 -5.52 -10.04 2.51
CA SER A 103 -5.39 -11.43 2.98
C SER A 103 -6.48 -12.36 2.45
N ARG A 104 -7.63 -11.80 2.03
CA ARG A 104 -8.71 -12.52 1.34
C ARG A 104 -8.51 -12.59 -0.18
N GLY A 105 -7.39 -12.08 -0.70
CA GLY A 105 -7.08 -12.05 -2.11
C GLY A 105 -7.81 -10.97 -2.90
N ILE A 106 -8.39 -9.97 -2.22
CA ILE A 106 -9.03 -8.83 -2.89
C ILE A 106 -7.96 -7.81 -3.26
N ARG A 107 -7.88 -7.45 -4.55
CA ARG A 107 -6.91 -6.46 -5.04
C ARG A 107 -7.46 -5.06 -4.92
N LEU A 108 -6.83 -4.28 -4.05
CA LEU A 108 -7.17 -2.88 -3.80
C LEU A 108 -6.33 -1.95 -4.69
N LEU A 109 -6.92 -0.83 -5.10
CA LEU A 109 -6.16 0.30 -5.60
C LEU A 109 -5.20 0.79 -4.51
N PRO A 110 -4.04 1.35 -4.87
CA PRO A 110 -3.13 1.99 -3.91
C PRO A 110 -3.91 3.03 -3.08
N ASP A 111 -3.57 3.13 -1.80
CA ASP A 111 -4.12 4.21 -0.98
C ASP A 111 -3.78 5.56 -1.65
N GLN A 112 -4.79 6.42 -1.83
CA GLN A 112 -4.63 7.70 -2.53
C GLN A 112 -3.52 8.56 -1.90
N HIS A 113 -3.27 8.40 -0.60
CA HIS A 113 -2.21 9.09 0.12
C HIS A 113 -0.80 8.61 -0.28
N ILE A 114 -0.62 7.35 -0.69
CA ILE A 114 0.66 6.80 -1.14
C ILE A 114 0.71 6.58 -2.66
N ALA A 115 -0.40 6.77 -3.38
CA ALA A 115 -0.47 6.55 -4.83
C ALA A 115 0.52 7.43 -5.60
N GLY A 116 0.81 8.64 -5.09
CA GLY A 116 1.88 9.49 -5.63
C GLY A 116 3.25 8.85 -5.51
N ASP A 117 3.54 8.28 -4.34
CA ASP A 117 4.82 7.63 -4.06
C ASP A 117 4.99 6.30 -4.79
N VAL A 118 3.92 5.50 -4.92
CA VAL A 118 3.93 4.29 -5.75
C VAL A 118 4.27 4.64 -7.20
N ARG A 119 3.61 5.65 -7.79
CA ARG A 119 3.94 6.09 -9.17
C ARG A 119 5.37 6.57 -9.30
N ARG A 120 5.91 7.27 -8.29
CA ARG A 120 7.31 7.71 -8.28
C ARG A 120 8.27 6.53 -8.23
N LEU A 121 7.98 5.51 -7.42
CA LEU A 121 8.79 4.29 -7.34
C LEU A 121 8.75 3.49 -8.65
N GLU A 122 7.58 3.39 -9.29
CA GLU A 122 7.45 2.78 -10.61
C GLU A 122 8.27 3.53 -11.66
N GLN A 123 8.18 4.87 -11.69
CA GLN A 123 8.96 5.71 -12.59
C GLN A 123 10.47 5.57 -12.34
N PHE A 124 10.89 5.63 -11.07
CA PHE A 124 12.29 5.46 -10.69
C PHE A 124 12.83 4.08 -11.11
N THR A 125 12.01 3.05 -10.96
CA THR A 125 12.36 1.69 -11.40
C THR A 125 12.52 1.63 -12.92
N GLN A 126 11.60 2.23 -13.68
CA GLN A 126 11.71 2.29 -15.15
C GLN A 126 12.94 3.07 -15.62
N GLU A 127 13.25 4.20 -14.99
CA GLU A 127 14.46 5.00 -15.28
C GLU A 127 15.72 4.18 -14.99
N THR A 128 15.75 3.47 -13.86
CA THR A 128 16.86 2.59 -13.49
C THR A 128 17.02 1.47 -14.50
N LEU A 129 15.94 0.76 -14.87
CA LEU A 129 15.99 -0.31 -15.86
C LEU A 129 16.42 0.18 -17.24
N SER A 130 15.86 1.29 -17.72
CA SER A 130 16.30 1.92 -18.97
C SER A 130 17.81 2.17 -18.96
N SER A 131 18.33 2.70 -17.84
CA SER A 131 19.77 2.93 -17.68
C SER A 131 20.61 1.65 -17.62
N LEU A 132 20.03 0.51 -17.22
CA LEU A 132 20.71 -0.79 -17.11
C LEU A 132 20.52 -1.68 -18.35
N SER A 133 19.60 -1.34 -19.24
CA SER A 133 19.23 -2.15 -20.41
C SER A 133 20.41 -2.49 -21.32
N HIS A 134 21.36 -1.56 -21.48
CA HIS A 134 22.58 -1.77 -22.26
C HIS A 134 23.56 -2.80 -21.65
N LEU A 135 23.37 -3.19 -20.39
CA LEU A 135 24.19 -4.19 -19.69
C LEU A 135 23.55 -5.59 -19.68
N ALA A 136 22.26 -5.67 -20.04
CA ALA A 136 21.51 -6.92 -20.08
C ALA A 136 21.59 -7.62 -21.44
N HIS A 137 21.90 -6.89 -22.51
CA HIS A 137 21.93 -7.40 -23.87
C HIS A 137 23.23 -7.07 -24.60
N LEU A 138 23.62 -7.94 -25.53
CA LEU A 138 24.67 -7.68 -26.50
C LEU A 138 24.02 -7.37 -27.85
N ASP A 139 24.33 -6.19 -28.39
CA ASP A 139 23.97 -5.85 -29.76
C ASP A 139 25.03 -6.44 -30.70
N VAL A 140 24.64 -7.45 -31.46
CA VAL A 140 25.50 -8.14 -32.42
C VAL A 140 25.08 -7.74 -33.84
N PRO A 141 25.99 -7.22 -34.68
CA PRO A 141 25.70 -7.00 -36.08
C PRO A 141 25.45 -8.35 -36.77
N THR A 142 24.24 -8.58 -37.28
CA THR A 142 23.92 -9.77 -38.08
C THR A 142 23.70 -9.37 -39.54
N ALA A 143 23.82 -10.34 -40.47
CA ALA A 143 23.58 -10.11 -41.89
C ALA A 143 22.16 -9.61 -42.21
N THR A 144 21.23 -9.73 -41.26
CA THR A 144 19.82 -9.31 -41.36
C THR A 144 19.47 -8.07 -40.54
N GLY A 145 20.45 -7.41 -39.90
CA GLY A 145 20.25 -6.23 -39.02
C GLY A 145 20.87 -6.38 -37.63
N PRO A 146 20.68 -5.42 -36.71
CA PRO A 146 21.14 -5.57 -35.33
C PRO A 146 20.37 -6.71 -34.64
N GLY A 147 21.08 -7.76 -34.23
CA GLY A 147 20.54 -8.85 -33.43
C GLY A 147 20.80 -8.59 -31.95
N ARG A 148 19.75 -8.68 -31.12
CA ARG A 148 19.85 -8.48 -29.67
C ARG A 148 19.93 -9.84 -28.99
N ILE A 149 21.07 -10.15 -28.35
CA ILE A 149 21.25 -11.39 -27.59
C ILE A 149 21.10 -11.07 -26.11
N GLU A 150 20.13 -11.69 -25.45
CA GLU A 150 19.97 -11.61 -24.00
C GLU A 150 20.90 -12.61 -23.31
N ILE A 151 21.61 -12.16 -22.28
CA ILE A 151 22.52 -13.02 -21.52
C ILE A 151 21.72 -13.66 -20.38
N ASP A 152 21.32 -14.90 -20.58
CA ASP A 152 20.68 -15.70 -19.54
C ASP A 152 21.69 -16.08 -18.44
N ARG A 153 21.29 -15.90 -17.18
CA ARG A 153 22.17 -16.09 -16.01
C ARG A 153 21.40 -16.83 -14.92
N THR A 154 21.98 -17.90 -14.39
CA THR A 154 21.36 -18.73 -13.32
C THR A 154 21.00 -17.92 -12.06
N VAL A 155 21.74 -16.86 -11.76
CA VAL A 155 21.42 -15.96 -10.63
C VAL A 155 20.09 -15.22 -10.83
N THR A 156 19.65 -14.98 -12.07
CA THR A 156 18.38 -14.35 -12.39
C THR A 156 17.21 -15.23 -11.94
N ASP A 157 17.28 -16.55 -12.15
CA ASP A 157 16.24 -17.47 -11.68
C ASP A 157 16.14 -17.50 -10.16
N ALA A 158 17.29 -17.50 -9.47
CA ALA A 158 17.32 -17.45 -8.01
C ALA A 158 16.70 -16.15 -7.48
N LEU A 159 16.97 -15.01 -8.11
CA LEU A 159 16.37 -13.72 -7.75
C LEU A 159 14.86 -13.73 -7.97
N VAL A 160 14.38 -14.18 -9.13
CA VAL A 160 12.94 -14.24 -9.45
C VAL A 160 12.20 -15.15 -8.46
N ALA A 161 12.80 -16.29 -8.08
CA ALA A 161 12.17 -17.24 -7.16
C ALA A 161 11.99 -16.69 -5.74
N HIS A 162 12.89 -15.83 -5.26
CA HIS A 162 12.88 -15.36 -3.87
C HIS A 162 12.41 -13.89 -3.71
N ALA A 163 12.36 -13.12 -4.80
CA ALA A 163 11.86 -11.73 -4.84
C ALA A 163 10.49 -11.49 -4.18
N PRO A 164 9.51 -12.41 -4.27
CA PRO A 164 8.21 -12.20 -3.64
C PRO A 164 8.26 -12.19 -2.10
N GLU A 165 9.27 -12.82 -1.49
CA GLU A 165 9.33 -13.01 -0.04
C GLU A 165 10.22 -11.98 0.66
N LYS A 166 11.26 -11.47 0.00
CA LYS A 166 12.32 -10.68 0.65
C LYS A 166 12.93 -9.65 -0.30
N SER A 167 13.58 -8.64 0.28
CA SER A 167 14.44 -7.70 -0.45
C SER A 167 15.88 -8.24 -0.54
N PHE A 168 16.56 -7.99 -1.67
CA PHE A 168 17.91 -8.51 -1.92
C PHE A 168 18.92 -7.38 -2.16
N LEU A 169 20.14 -7.59 -1.67
CA LEU A 169 21.33 -6.82 -2.06
C LEU A 169 22.25 -7.73 -2.86
N LEU A 170 22.47 -7.41 -4.14
CA LEU A 170 23.36 -8.19 -5.00
C LEU A 170 24.79 -7.66 -4.90
N ILE A 171 25.68 -8.47 -4.35
CA ILE A 171 27.12 -8.18 -4.22
C ILE A 171 27.96 -9.06 -5.15
N GLY A 172 29.16 -8.61 -5.48
CA GLY A 172 30.08 -9.36 -6.35
C GLY A 172 31.13 -8.47 -7.00
N GLU A 173 32.14 -9.08 -7.61
CA GLU A 173 33.29 -8.38 -8.20
C GLU A 173 32.88 -7.39 -9.30
N PRO A 174 33.63 -6.30 -9.53
CA PRO A 174 33.42 -5.42 -10.67
C PRO A 174 33.40 -6.22 -11.98
N GLY A 175 32.43 -5.96 -12.87
CA GLY A 175 32.31 -6.69 -14.14
C GLY A 175 31.65 -8.08 -14.08
N SER A 176 31.27 -8.59 -12.90
CA SER A 176 30.59 -9.90 -12.76
C SER A 176 29.16 -9.98 -13.34
N GLY A 177 28.67 -8.93 -13.99
CA GLY A 177 27.34 -8.92 -14.62
C GLY A 177 26.16 -8.70 -13.68
N LYS A 178 26.39 -8.23 -12.45
CA LYS A 178 25.34 -7.92 -11.45
C LYS A 178 24.21 -7.07 -12.01
N SER A 179 24.56 -5.95 -12.64
CA SER A 179 23.57 -4.99 -13.14
C SER A 179 22.70 -5.58 -14.26
N GLY A 180 23.28 -6.44 -15.11
CA GLY A 180 22.53 -7.20 -16.11
C GLY A 180 21.60 -8.25 -15.48
N ALA A 181 22.07 -8.96 -14.44
CA ALA A 181 21.23 -9.93 -13.72
C ALA A 181 20.03 -9.26 -13.02
N VAL A 182 20.25 -8.10 -12.39
CA VAL A 182 19.18 -7.30 -11.75
C VAL A 182 18.17 -6.83 -12.78
N HIS A 183 18.63 -6.33 -13.93
CA HIS A 183 17.75 -5.90 -15.01
C HIS A 183 16.84 -7.03 -15.50
N SER A 184 17.41 -8.17 -15.89
CA SER A 184 16.62 -9.31 -16.39
C SER A 184 15.69 -9.89 -15.31
N ALA A 185 16.09 -9.90 -14.04
CA ALA A 185 15.22 -10.36 -12.95
C ALA A 185 14.02 -9.43 -12.74
N ALA A 186 14.26 -8.11 -12.76
CA ALA A 186 13.22 -7.11 -12.60
C ALA A 186 12.22 -7.12 -13.76
N GLU A 187 12.68 -7.20 -15.02
CA GLU A 187 11.78 -7.31 -16.18
C GLU A 187 10.90 -8.56 -16.09
N ARG A 188 11.47 -9.71 -15.69
CA ARG A 188 10.70 -10.94 -15.48
C ARG A 188 9.64 -10.77 -14.40
N LEU A 189 9.96 -10.18 -13.26
CA LEU A 189 9.00 -9.96 -12.18
C LEU A 189 7.91 -8.96 -12.56
N ILE A 190 8.26 -7.89 -13.27
CA ILE A 190 7.29 -6.91 -13.79
C ILE A 190 6.35 -7.56 -14.81
N SER A 191 6.87 -8.38 -15.73
CA SER A 191 6.04 -9.09 -16.71
C SER A 191 5.12 -10.14 -16.08
N GLN A 192 5.47 -10.66 -14.91
CA GLN A 192 4.62 -11.51 -14.07
C GLN A 192 3.57 -10.72 -13.26
N GLY A 193 3.59 -9.39 -13.33
CA GLY A 193 2.64 -8.52 -12.65
C GLY A 193 3.00 -8.18 -11.20
N HIS A 194 4.24 -8.44 -10.78
CA HIS A 194 4.72 -8.06 -9.45
C HIS A 194 5.12 -6.57 -9.43
N PRO A 195 4.80 -5.83 -8.34
CA PRO A 195 5.38 -4.51 -8.11
C PRO A 195 6.86 -4.68 -7.74
N VAL A 196 7.75 -4.05 -8.51
CA VAL A 196 9.20 -4.17 -8.33
C VAL A 196 9.81 -2.80 -8.11
N VAL A 197 10.73 -2.70 -7.16
CA VAL A 197 11.57 -1.52 -6.95
C VAL A 197 13.03 -1.91 -7.17
N VAL A 198 13.71 -1.25 -8.10
CA VAL A 198 15.13 -1.50 -8.41
C VAL A 198 15.95 -0.29 -8.02
N ILE A 199 16.95 -0.49 -7.14
CA ILE A 199 17.84 0.58 -6.67
C ILE A 199 19.27 0.27 -7.12
N ALA A 200 19.84 1.12 -7.97
CA ALA A 200 21.25 1.06 -8.37
C ALA A 200 22.13 1.79 -7.33
N VAL A 201 22.53 1.08 -6.28
CA VAL A 201 23.25 1.63 -5.11
C VAL A 201 24.58 2.29 -5.50
N ASP A 202 25.25 1.76 -6.52
CA ASP A 202 26.52 2.25 -7.07
C ASP A 202 26.40 3.61 -7.78
N ARG A 203 25.19 4.08 -8.08
CA ARG A 203 24.92 5.39 -8.69
C ARG A 203 24.32 6.41 -7.72
N HIS A 204 23.94 5.98 -6.53
CA HIS A 204 23.34 6.82 -5.51
C HIS A 204 24.07 6.60 -4.17
N PRO A 205 25.18 7.31 -3.91
CA PRO A 205 25.77 7.34 -2.58
C PRO A 205 24.78 8.07 -1.67
N VAL A 206 23.95 7.28 -0.99
CA VAL A 206 22.89 7.74 -0.12
C VAL A 206 23.30 7.35 1.29
N PRO A 207 23.94 8.26 2.05
CA PRO A 207 24.49 7.93 3.36
C PRO A 207 23.38 7.79 4.43
N THR A 208 22.17 8.29 4.17
CA THR A 208 21.07 8.28 5.14
C THR A 208 19.72 7.94 4.48
N MET A 209 18.77 7.42 5.27
CA MET A 209 17.41 7.15 4.79
C MET A 209 16.69 8.43 4.31
N ASP A 210 16.96 9.58 4.92
CA ASP A 210 16.39 10.87 4.49
C ASP A 210 16.91 11.28 3.10
N ASP A 211 18.17 10.96 2.80
CA ASP A 211 18.73 11.19 1.48
C ASP A 211 18.14 10.21 0.45
N LEU A 212 17.77 8.99 0.86
CA LEU A 212 17.09 8.03 -0.02
C LEU A 212 15.68 8.52 -0.34
N THR A 213 14.93 8.91 0.69
CA THR A 213 13.59 9.47 0.58
C THR A 213 13.57 10.70 -0.32
N ARG A 214 14.54 11.62 -0.15
CA ARG A 214 14.66 12.80 -1.02
C ARG A 214 15.05 12.44 -2.46
N ASN A 215 15.98 11.50 -2.66
CA ASN A 215 16.35 11.05 -4.00
C ASN A 215 15.19 10.35 -4.73
N LEU A 216 14.41 9.55 -4.01
CA LEU A 216 13.21 8.87 -4.52
C LEU A 216 11.98 9.79 -4.57
N ARG A 217 12.11 11.03 -4.06
CA ARG A 217 11.06 12.07 -3.98
C ARG A 217 9.76 11.58 -3.31
N LEU A 218 9.87 10.72 -2.31
CA LEU A 218 8.70 10.19 -1.61
C LEU A 218 8.16 11.24 -0.63
N GLU A 219 6.85 11.47 -0.65
CA GLU A 219 6.17 12.48 0.17
C GLU A 219 5.64 11.90 1.50
N SER A 220 5.34 10.61 1.54
CA SER A 220 4.74 9.94 2.71
C SER A 220 5.75 9.39 3.72
N ALA A 221 7.04 9.39 3.40
CA ALA A 221 8.10 8.84 4.26
C ALA A 221 8.60 9.82 5.35
N SER A 222 7.93 10.97 5.54
CA SER A 222 8.30 12.00 6.54
C SER A 222 7.35 12.06 7.75
N LEU A 223 6.65 10.97 8.07
CA LEU A 223 5.82 10.84 9.28
C LEU A 223 6.44 9.86 10.28
#